data_AF-A0A2V8ZVK0-F1
#
_entry.id   AF-A0A2V8ZVK0-F1
#
_cell.length_a   1.000
_cell.length_b   1.000
_cell.length_c   1.000
_cell.angle_alpha   90.00
_cell.angle_beta   90.00
_cell.angle_gamma   90.00
#
_symmetry.space_group_name_H-M   'P 1'
#
loop_
_entity.id
_entity.type
_entity.pdbx_description
1 polymer ?
#
loop_
_entity_poly.entity_id
_entity_poly.type
_entity_poly.pdbx_seq_one_letter_code
_entity_poly.pdbx_strand_id
1 'polypeptide(L)'
;MPIVFVGYGIMAPEYDWDDYKGTNLKGKVALLFVNQPASDDPKFFKGKALTYYGTWTYKFEETARRRAIATLMIHRTDLANHGWEVVRNSWGSSLPEE
;
A
#
# COMPACT_ATOMS: atom_id res chain seq x y z
N MET A 1 18.12 -3.52 10.28
CA MET A 1 16.87 -4.15 9.79
C MET A 1 16.79 -4.02 8.28
N PRO A 2 16.53 -5.10 7.53
CA PRO A 2 16.35 -5.01 6.08
C PRO A 2 14.99 -4.42 5.72
N ILE A 3 14.96 -3.66 4.62
CA ILE A 3 13.74 -3.17 3.96
C ILE A 3 13.47 -4.09 2.77
N VAL A 4 12.20 -4.47 2.57
CA VAL A 4 11.77 -5.30 1.44
C VAL A 4 10.72 -4.57 0.65
N PHE A 5 10.98 -4.35 -0.63
CA PHE A 5 10.00 -3.81 -1.55
C PHE A 5 9.00 -4.90 -1.96
N VAL A 6 7.71 -4.64 -1.77
CA VAL A 6 6.61 -5.60 -2.01
C VAL A 6 5.57 -5.04 -2.98
N GLY A 7 6.00 -4.31 -4.01
CA GLY A 7 5.08 -3.84 -5.06
C GLY A 7 3.98 -2.92 -4.49
N TYR A 8 2.71 -3.28 -4.71
CA TYR A 8 1.57 -2.60 -4.09
C TYR A 8 1.25 -3.15 -2.69
N GLY A 9 1.87 -4.24 -2.24
CA GLY A 9 1.57 -4.88 -0.97
C GLY A 9 0.19 -5.54 -0.96
N ILE A 10 -0.20 -6.16 -2.08
CA ILE A 10 -1.50 -6.81 -2.27
C ILE A 10 -1.35 -8.34 -2.33
N MET A 11 -2.23 -9.01 -1.59
CA MET A 11 -2.59 -10.42 -1.72
C MET A 11 -4.09 -10.45 -2.03
N ALA A 12 -4.43 -10.76 -3.27
CA ALA A 12 -5.80 -10.82 -3.78
C ALA A 12 -5.95 -12.03 -4.72
N PRO A 13 -6.23 -13.23 -4.18
CA PRO A 13 -6.34 -14.46 -4.97
C PRO A 13 -7.40 -14.38 -6.08
N GLU A 14 -8.46 -13.60 -5.89
CA GLU A 14 -9.51 -13.38 -6.90
C GLU A 14 -9.01 -12.63 -8.15
N TYR A 15 -7.87 -11.95 -8.07
CA TYR A 15 -7.19 -11.30 -9.19
C TYR A 15 -5.90 -12.02 -9.59
N ASP A 16 -5.64 -13.23 -9.07
CA ASP A 16 -4.37 -13.96 -9.25
C ASP A 16 -3.13 -13.11 -8.90
N TRP A 17 -3.24 -12.32 -7.82
CA TRP A 17 -2.22 -11.33 -7.44
C TRP A 17 -1.65 -11.60 -6.04
N ASP A 18 -0.34 -11.80 -5.95
CA ASP A 18 0.39 -11.93 -4.67
C ASP A 18 1.75 -11.24 -4.75
N ASP A 19 1.81 -9.99 -4.30
CA ASP A 19 3.04 -9.20 -4.21
C ASP A 19 4.04 -9.76 -3.17
N TYR A 20 3.59 -10.67 -2.32
CA TYR A 20 4.39 -11.23 -1.25
C TYR A 20 4.91 -12.63 -1.56
N LYS A 21 4.60 -13.16 -2.75
CA LYS A 21 5.03 -14.50 -3.17
C LYS A 21 6.56 -14.62 -3.08
N GLY A 22 7.02 -15.66 -2.37
CA GLY A 22 8.46 -15.89 -2.15
C GLY A 22 9.14 -14.88 -1.21
N THR A 23 8.39 -13.99 -0.56
CA THR A 23 8.93 -12.94 0.30
C THR A 23 8.65 -13.20 1.79
N ASN A 24 9.69 -13.06 2.63
CA ASN A 24 9.57 -13.11 4.09
C ASN A 24 9.71 -11.72 4.71
N LEU A 25 8.67 -11.23 5.37
CA LEU A 25 8.62 -9.92 6.05
C LEU A 25 8.85 -9.98 7.57
N LYS A 26 8.97 -11.16 8.17
CA LYS A 26 9.13 -11.30 9.62
C LYS A 26 10.35 -10.52 10.11
N GLY A 27 10.12 -9.52 10.98
CA GLY A 27 11.18 -8.69 11.54
C GLY A 27 11.80 -7.69 10.54
N LYS A 28 11.09 -7.39 9.45
CA LYS A 28 11.56 -6.48 8.38
C LYS A 28 10.61 -5.30 8.19
N VAL A 29 11.09 -4.29 7.48
CA VAL A 29 10.26 -3.17 7.04
C VAL A 29 9.71 -3.47 5.65
N ALA A 30 8.40 -3.34 5.45
CA ALA A 30 7.78 -3.40 4.13
C ALA A 30 7.86 -2.02 3.47
N LEU A 31 8.26 -1.98 2.19
CA LEU A 31 8.19 -0.79 1.34
C LEU A 31 7.24 -1.09 0.19
N LEU A 32 6.21 -0.26 -0.01
CA LEU A 32 5.14 -0.53 -0.98
C LEU A 32 4.57 0.75 -1.59
N PHE A 33 3.92 0.65 -2.74
CA PHE A 33 3.17 1.75 -3.33
C PHE A 33 1.83 1.95 -2.64
N VAL A 34 1.38 3.20 -2.55
CA VAL A 34 -0.02 3.51 -2.25
C VAL A 34 -0.96 2.94 -3.34
N ASN A 35 -2.25 2.81 -3.02
CA ASN A 35 -3.27 2.33 -3.96
C ASN A 35 -3.03 0.89 -4.45
N GLN A 36 -3.58 0.59 -5.63
CA GLN A 36 -3.56 -0.68 -6.34
C GLN A 36 -3.08 -0.44 -7.78
N PRO A 37 -2.74 -1.49 -8.55
CA PRO A 37 -2.44 -1.39 -9.97
C PRO A 37 -3.55 -0.66 -10.73
N ALA A 38 -3.19 0.35 -11.53
CA ALA A 38 -4.15 1.07 -12.37
C ALA A 38 -4.53 0.22 -13.58
N SER A 39 -5.81 0.23 -13.95
CA SER A 39 -6.32 -0.45 -15.15
C SER A 39 -7.62 0.19 -15.65
N ASP A 40 -7.87 0.08 -16.94
CA ASP A 40 -9.16 0.41 -17.54
C ASP A 40 -10.12 -0.80 -17.57
N ASP A 41 -9.64 -2.02 -17.30
CA ASP A 41 -10.46 -3.23 -17.25
C ASP A 41 -11.27 -3.30 -15.95
N PRO A 42 -12.62 -3.24 -15.99
CA PRO A 42 -13.45 -3.36 -14.79
C PRO A 42 -13.29 -4.70 -14.07
N LYS A 43 -12.79 -5.76 -14.74
CA LYS A 43 -12.56 -7.07 -14.13
C LYS A 43 -11.23 -7.14 -13.36
N PHE A 44 -10.34 -6.18 -13.55
CA PHE A 44 -9.06 -6.13 -12.87
C PHE A 44 -9.07 -4.98 -11.86
N PHE A 45 -9.14 -5.32 -10.57
CA PHE A 45 -9.25 -4.35 -9.47
C PHE A 45 -10.34 -3.27 -9.68
N LYS A 46 -11.50 -3.63 -10.27
CA LYS A 46 -12.59 -2.68 -10.58
C LYS A 46 -12.19 -1.52 -11.50
N GLY A 47 -11.15 -1.70 -12.31
CA GLY A 47 -10.64 -0.69 -13.24
C GLY A 47 -10.19 0.58 -12.51
N LYS A 48 -10.85 1.71 -12.82
CA LYS A 48 -10.53 3.02 -12.24
C LYS A 48 -10.98 3.17 -10.79
N ALA A 49 -11.89 2.32 -10.31
CA ALA A 49 -12.42 2.42 -8.95
C ALA A 49 -11.45 1.83 -7.93
N LEU A 50 -11.23 2.55 -6.82
CA LEU A 50 -10.41 2.06 -5.73
C LEU A 50 -11.09 0.85 -5.05
N THR A 51 -10.35 -0.24 -4.90
CA THR A 51 -10.79 -1.41 -4.11
C THR A 51 -10.28 -1.31 -2.67
N TYR A 52 -10.76 -2.21 -1.81
CA TYR A 52 -10.25 -2.38 -0.45
C TYR A 52 -8.72 -2.57 -0.43
N TYR A 53 -8.17 -3.26 -1.44
CA TYR A 53 -6.73 -3.50 -1.55
C TYR A 53 -5.91 -2.22 -1.70
N GLY A 54 -6.49 -1.14 -2.21
CA GLY A 54 -5.79 0.13 -2.34
C GLY A 54 -5.80 1.00 -1.09
N THR A 55 -6.59 0.63 -0.07
CA THR A 55 -6.69 1.41 1.19
C THR A 55 -5.45 1.25 2.05
N TRP A 56 -5.07 2.30 2.79
CA TRP A 56 -3.94 2.24 3.71
C TRP A 56 -4.18 1.25 4.85
N THR A 57 -5.41 1.15 5.34
CA THR A 57 -5.80 0.19 6.38
C THR A 57 -5.45 -1.22 5.96
N TYR A 58 -5.82 -1.62 4.74
CA TYR A 58 -5.44 -2.93 4.22
C TYR A 58 -3.92 -3.14 4.20
N LYS A 59 -3.13 -2.14 3.74
CA LYS A 59 -1.67 -2.26 3.69
C LYS A 59 -1.08 -2.50 5.08
N PHE A 60 -1.48 -1.71 6.08
CA PHE A 60 -0.99 -1.87 7.44
C PHE A 60 -1.40 -3.21 8.06
N GLU A 61 -2.65 -3.63 7.86
CA GLU A 61 -3.13 -4.92 8.38
C GLU A 61 -2.38 -6.09 7.74
N GLU A 62 -2.20 -6.08 6.42
CA GLU A 62 -1.59 -7.19 5.69
C GLU A 62 -0.08 -7.33 5.98
N THR A 63 0.65 -6.21 6.06
CA THR A 63 2.06 -6.24 6.45
C THR A 63 2.24 -6.66 7.91
N ALA A 64 1.33 -6.24 8.80
CA ALA A 64 1.31 -6.68 10.20
C ALA A 64 1.02 -8.18 10.33
N ARG A 65 0.04 -8.72 9.59
CA ARG A 65 -0.23 -10.18 9.51
C ARG A 65 1.02 -10.96 9.09
N ARG A 66 1.86 -10.37 8.24
CA ARG A 66 3.13 -10.94 7.76
C ARG A 66 4.31 -10.68 8.69
N ARG A 67 4.07 -10.11 9.88
CA ARG A 67 5.05 -9.81 10.92
C ARG A 67 6.12 -8.80 10.48
N ALA A 68 5.77 -7.91 9.56
CA ALA A 68 6.57 -6.70 9.34
C ALA A 68 6.55 -5.85 10.62
N ILE A 69 7.65 -5.18 10.89
CA ILE A 69 7.80 -4.31 12.08
C ILE A 69 7.63 -2.83 11.76
N ALA A 70 7.58 -2.48 10.47
CA ALA A 70 7.12 -1.20 9.97
C ALA A 70 6.65 -1.32 8.52
N THR A 71 5.83 -0.35 8.08
CA THR A 71 5.38 -0.21 6.69
C THR A 71 5.68 1.20 6.22
N LEU A 72 6.40 1.30 5.10
CA LEU A 72 6.70 2.54 4.41
C LEU A 72 5.93 2.54 3.09
N MET A 73 5.18 3.62 2.85
CA MET A 73 4.37 3.76 1.66
C MET A 73 4.96 4.84 0.74
N ILE A 74 5.19 4.48 -0.52
CA ILE A 74 5.65 5.38 -1.56
C ILE A 74 4.42 6.03 -2.19
N HIS A 75 4.28 7.34 -2.00
CA HIS A 75 3.33 8.14 -2.76
C HIS A 75 3.95 8.51 -4.10
N ARG A 76 3.25 8.17 -5.18
CA ARG A 76 3.58 8.57 -6.55
C ARG A 76 2.31 9.18 -7.15
N THR A 77 2.37 10.43 -7.58
CA THR A 77 1.18 11.18 -8.03
C THR A 77 0.40 10.47 -9.13
N ASP A 78 1.11 9.79 -10.03
CA ASP A 78 0.54 9.02 -11.13
C ASP A 78 -0.13 7.70 -10.70
N LEU A 79 0.13 7.22 -9.49
CA LEU A 79 -0.45 5.99 -8.92
C LEU A 79 -1.47 6.25 -7.81
N ALA A 80 -1.32 7.36 -7.08
CA ALA A 80 -2.15 7.71 -5.92
C ALA A 80 -3.55 8.19 -6.32
N ASN A 81 -3.74 8.66 -7.56
CA ASN A 81 -5.00 9.26 -8.02
C ASN A 81 -5.45 10.47 -7.15
N HIS A 82 -4.56 10.99 -6.29
CA HIS A 82 -4.71 12.16 -5.43
C HIS A 82 -3.34 12.80 -5.18
N GLY A 83 -3.29 14.11 -4.94
CA GLY A 83 -2.05 14.82 -4.68
C GLY A 83 -1.56 14.68 -3.24
N TRP A 84 -0.36 15.22 -2.99
CA TRP A 84 0.33 15.14 -1.70
C TRP A 84 -0.43 15.78 -0.53
N GLU A 85 -1.33 16.73 -0.82
CA GLU A 85 -2.22 17.37 0.15
C GLU A 85 -3.08 16.38 0.93
N VAL A 86 -3.54 15.30 0.31
CA VAL A 86 -4.32 14.26 1.01
C VAL A 86 -3.44 13.58 2.06
N VAL A 87 -2.20 13.23 1.70
CA VAL A 87 -1.24 12.63 2.65
C VAL A 87 -0.96 13.60 3.79
N ARG A 88 -0.65 14.86 3.50
CA ARG A 88 -0.38 15.86 4.54
C ARG A 88 -1.55 16.05 5.49
N ASN A 89 -2.78 16.12 4.98
CA ASN A 89 -3.95 16.36 5.82
C ASN A 89 -4.33 15.13 6.66
N SER A 90 -4.10 13.91 6.16
CA SER A 90 -4.41 12.68 6.91
C SER A 90 -3.44 12.38 8.05
N TRP A 91 -2.21 12.90 7.99
CA TRP A 91 -1.15 12.64 8.99
C TRP A 91 -0.61 13.90 9.68
N GLY A 92 -1.04 15.09 9.25
CA GLY A 92 -0.49 16.38 9.68
C GLY A 92 -1.07 16.97 10.96
N SER A 93 -1.99 16.28 11.64
CA SER A 93 -2.63 16.81 12.86
C SER A 93 -1.82 16.61 14.15
N SER A 94 -0.49 16.48 14.07
CA SER A 94 0.35 16.31 15.28
C SER A 94 1.76 16.90 15.16
N LEU A 95 1.91 18.07 14.54
CA LEU A 95 3.06 18.91 14.85
C LEU A 95 2.61 19.96 15.87
N PRO A 96 3.22 20.04 17.07
CA PRO A 96 2.98 21.15 17.98
C PRO A 96 3.27 22.46 17.26
N GLU A 97 2.43 23.46 17.44
CA GLU A 97 2.78 24.85 17.09
C GLU A 97 4.06 25.22 17.86
N GLU A 98 5.03 25.82 17.16
CA GLU A 98 6.32 26.28 17.69
C GLU A 98 6.17 27.36 18.78
#